data_AF-A0A1G3QQN2-F1
#
_entry.id   AF-A0A1G3QQN2-F1
#
_cell.length_a   1.000
_cell.length_b   1.000
_cell.length_c   1.000
_cell.angle_alpha   90.00
_cell.angle_beta   90.00
_cell.angle_gamma   90.00
#
_symmetry.space_group_name_H-M   'P 1'
#
loop_
_entity.id
_entity.type
_entity.pdbx_description
1 polymer ?
#
loop_
_entity_poly.entity_id
_entity_poly.type
_entity_poly.pdbx_seq_one_letter_code
_entity_poly.pdbx_strand_id
1 'polypeptide(L)'
;MFQNYNNIRIIPLPHAAGNGFLIVEFHSESNIFKKRLKNMELEEFFDKKQIIKLKSTEKQLVIKELVDKLQELQVINNKERYYAQVIHRESLENTGIGNGFAIPHARTESVSEFISIFGVLAQPIDYQSIDDKPVQYVLLSIFPTEMSTKYLYLIGMMARIFSNKEKKKMIDGEPSPAKLYTILKKEAKSYYESISEKEKSSVGKVENLSGVPSSDLDLLIRLDSLYRQYDEGNNSVSLNKKIESLKKLIDNRSLTYYERMRKKRNSPFSIVEKNSCTGCHMEIPPIYIEQIKERKGISLCTHCGRFLILL
;
A
#
# COMPACT_ATOMS: atom_id res chain seq x y z
N MET A 1 -2.41 26.24 -6.91
CA MET A 1 -1.18 25.66 -6.31
C MET A 1 -1.53 24.21 -5.96
N PHE A 2 -1.34 23.28 -6.89
CA PHE A 2 -1.76 21.89 -6.73
C PHE A 2 -0.67 21.09 -6.00
N GLN A 3 -0.96 20.59 -4.79
CA GLN A 3 -0.09 19.62 -4.11
C GLN A 3 -0.50 18.21 -4.55
N ASN A 4 0.35 17.57 -5.36
CA ASN A 4 0.22 16.18 -5.78
C ASN A 4 0.50 15.24 -4.60
N TYR A 5 -0.52 14.56 -4.09
CA TYR A 5 -0.35 13.41 -3.19
C TYR A 5 -0.43 12.10 -3.98
N ASN A 6 0.60 11.82 -4.80
CA ASN A 6 0.73 10.58 -5.59
C ASN A 6 1.56 9.49 -4.88
N ASN A 7 1.52 9.43 -3.55
CA ASN A 7 2.52 8.70 -2.75
C ASN A 7 2.01 7.39 -2.12
N ILE A 8 0.88 6.84 -2.56
CA ILE A 8 0.39 5.56 -2.05
C ILE A 8 0.07 4.58 -3.17
N ARG A 9 0.61 3.37 -3.04
CA ARG A 9 0.31 2.23 -3.90
C ARG A 9 -0.44 1.16 -3.11
N ILE A 10 -1.64 0.80 -3.56
CA ILE A 10 -2.42 -0.35 -3.09
C ILE A 10 -2.19 -1.47 -4.11
N ILE A 11 -1.61 -2.60 -3.68
CA ILE A 11 -1.32 -3.73 -4.57
C ILE A 11 -2.36 -4.83 -4.33
N PRO A 12 -3.29 -5.11 -5.27
CA PRO A 12 -4.08 -6.33 -5.25
C PRO A 12 -3.19 -7.52 -5.65
N LEU A 13 -3.31 -8.66 -4.96
CA LEU A 13 -2.54 -9.87 -5.27
C LEU A 13 -3.34 -10.86 -6.13
N PRO A 14 -2.67 -11.58 -7.04
CA PRO A 14 -3.27 -12.66 -7.82
C PRO A 14 -3.54 -13.91 -6.97
N HIS A 15 -4.53 -14.67 -7.42
CA HIS A 15 -5.30 -15.68 -6.69
C HIS A 15 -4.59 -17.02 -6.36
N ALA A 16 -3.27 -17.05 -6.17
CA ALA A 16 -2.55 -18.31 -5.97
C ALA A 16 -1.62 -18.29 -4.75
N ALA A 17 -1.92 -19.20 -3.81
CA ALA A 17 -1.17 -19.57 -2.61
C ALA A 17 -1.20 -18.56 -1.44
N GLY A 18 -2.18 -18.78 -0.54
CA GLY A 18 -2.07 -18.67 0.92
C GLY A 18 -1.35 -17.45 1.49
N ASN A 19 -2.16 -16.53 2.03
CA ASN A 19 -1.81 -15.28 2.73
C ASN A 19 -1.74 -14.04 1.81
N GLY A 20 -2.88 -13.68 1.21
CA GLY A 20 -3.05 -12.37 0.58
C GLY A 20 -3.11 -11.27 1.65
N PHE A 21 -2.15 -10.35 1.63
CA PHE A 21 -2.14 -9.15 2.47
C PHE A 21 -2.27 -7.92 1.58
N LEU A 22 -3.03 -6.93 2.02
CA LEU A 22 -2.95 -5.58 1.48
C LEU A 22 -1.62 -4.95 1.96
N ILE A 23 -0.66 -4.75 1.05
CA ILE A 23 0.54 -3.96 1.34
C ILE A 23 0.27 -2.53 0.90
N VAL A 24 0.30 -1.60 1.85
CA VAL A 24 0.19 -0.17 1.62
C VAL A 24 1.59 0.43 1.75
N GLU A 25 2.19 0.83 0.63
CA GLU A 25 3.52 1.47 0.60
C GLU A 25 3.37 3.00 0.52
N PHE A 26 4.11 3.73 1.35
CA PHE A 26 4.13 5.20 1.41
C PHE A 26 5.50 5.73 0.98
N HIS A 27 5.51 6.83 0.22
CA HIS A 27 6.75 7.49 -0.19
C HIS A 27 6.74 8.99 0.19
N SER A 28 7.41 9.38 1.27
CA SER A 28 7.54 10.80 1.66
C SER A 28 8.84 11.05 2.44
N GLU A 29 9.67 12.00 1.98
CA GLU A 29 11.05 12.20 2.44
C GLU A 29 11.24 13.31 3.50
N SER A 30 10.18 13.98 3.98
CA SER A 30 10.37 15.11 4.92
C SER A 30 10.58 14.65 6.38
N ASN A 31 11.57 15.23 7.07
CA ASN A 31 11.78 15.00 8.51
C ASN A 31 10.56 15.37 9.38
N ILE A 32 9.76 16.34 8.92
CA ILE A 32 8.49 16.71 9.54
C ILE A 32 7.50 15.54 9.47
N PHE A 33 7.43 14.86 8.32
CA PHE A 33 6.56 13.71 8.12
C PHE A 33 6.99 12.49 8.92
N LYS A 34 8.29 12.22 9.04
CA LYS A 34 8.81 11.13 9.91
C LYS A 34 8.49 11.37 11.38
N LYS A 35 8.65 12.63 11.83
CA LYS A 35 8.25 13.04 13.18
C LYS A 35 6.74 12.91 13.38
N ARG A 36 5.94 13.29 12.37
CA ARG A 36 4.48 13.14 12.39
C ARG A 36 4.07 11.67 12.45
N LEU A 37 4.64 10.81 11.61
CA LEU A 37 4.39 9.37 11.60
C LEU A 37 4.70 8.72 12.93
N LYS A 38 5.89 8.99 13.50
CA LYS A 38 6.28 8.45 14.81
C LYS A 38 5.29 8.83 15.92
N ASN A 39 4.66 9.98 15.79
CA ASN A 39 3.72 10.51 16.76
C ASN A 39 2.26 10.23 16.40
N MET A 40 1.98 9.44 15.34
CA MET A 40 0.61 9.11 15.00
C MET A 40 -0.01 8.22 16.07
N GLU A 41 -1.15 8.65 16.58
CA GLU A 41 -1.92 7.91 17.59
C GLU A 41 -3.25 7.41 17.03
N LEU A 42 -3.83 6.37 17.65
CA LEU A 42 -5.11 5.80 17.21
C LEU A 42 -6.23 6.84 17.27
N GLU A 43 -6.16 7.71 18.28
CA GLU A 43 -7.05 8.84 18.53
C GLU A 43 -7.19 9.79 17.34
N GLU A 44 -6.19 9.86 16.45
CA GLU A 44 -6.27 10.68 15.24
C GLU A 44 -7.25 10.11 14.21
N PHE A 45 -7.65 8.85 14.34
CA PHE A 45 -8.54 8.17 13.41
C PHE A 45 -9.95 7.96 13.97
N PHE A 46 -10.04 7.50 15.21
CA PHE A 46 -11.31 7.30 15.91
C PHE A 46 -11.09 7.16 17.42
N ASP A 47 -12.12 7.52 18.20
CA ASP A 47 -12.10 7.42 19.66
C ASP A 47 -12.68 6.09 20.18
N LYS A 48 -12.70 5.94 21.51
CA LYS A 48 -13.26 4.75 22.18
C LYS A 48 -14.76 4.58 21.94
N LYS A 49 -15.53 5.66 21.75
CA LYS A 49 -16.98 5.64 21.52
C LYS A 49 -17.32 5.18 20.10
N GLN A 50 -16.37 5.34 19.17
CA GLN A 50 -16.41 4.85 17.80
C GLN A 50 -15.97 3.37 17.67
N ILE A 51 -15.86 2.63 18.79
CA ILE A 51 -15.84 1.17 18.77
C ILE A 51 -17.18 0.64 19.26
N ILE A 52 -17.89 -0.09 18.41
CA ILE A 52 -19.23 -0.60 18.73
C ILE A 52 -19.39 -2.08 18.46
N LYS A 53 -20.30 -2.70 19.19
CA LYS A 53 -20.85 -4.00 18.84
C LYS A 53 -21.96 -3.81 17.82
N LEU A 54 -21.94 -4.63 16.78
CA LEU A 54 -22.93 -4.65 15.73
C LEU A 54 -23.91 -5.80 15.93
N LYS A 55 -25.17 -5.54 15.60
CA LYS A 55 -26.26 -6.53 15.70
C LYS A 55 -26.68 -7.06 14.33
N SER A 56 -26.45 -6.28 13.28
CA SER A 56 -26.82 -6.63 11.92
C SER A 56 -26.05 -7.84 11.41
N THR A 57 -26.72 -8.70 10.64
CA THR A 57 -26.16 -9.95 10.07
C THR A 57 -25.96 -9.88 8.55
N GLU A 58 -26.31 -8.77 7.92
CA GLU A 58 -26.23 -8.56 6.48
C GLU A 58 -25.33 -7.37 6.15
N LYS A 59 -24.46 -7.52 5.13
CA LYS A 59 -23.45 -6.51 4.75
C LYS A 59 -24.01 -5.08 4.66
N GLN A 60 -25.13 -4.89 3.98
CA GLN A 60 -25.73 -3.55 3.80
C GLN A 60 -26.27 -2.97 5.11
N LEU A 61 -26.83 -3.81 5.98
CA LEU A 61 -27.35 -3.40 7.29
C LEU A 61 -26.22 -3.10 8.28
N VAL A 62 -25.13 -3.86 8.21
CA VAL A 62 -23.88 -3.60 8.96
C VAL A 62 -23.32 -2.23 8.64
N ILE A 63 -23.19 -1.88 7.34
CA ILE A 63 -22.73 -0.56 6.91
C ILE A 63 -23.71 0.52 7.39
N LYS A 64 -25.03 0.27 7.29
CA LYS A 64 -26.06 1.21 7.75
C LYS A 64 -25.97 1.46 9.25
N GLU A 65 -25.80 0.42 10.07
CA GLU A 65 -25.67 0.53 11.53
C GLU A 65 -24.44 1.36 11.94
N LEU A 66 -23.32 1.22 11.24
CA LEU A 66 -22.11 2.02 11.47
C LEU A 66 -22.34 3.51 11.15
N VAL A 67 -23.01 3.83 10.04
CA VAL A 67 -23.32 5.21 9.67
C VAL A 67 -24.39 5.81 10.60
N ASP A 68 -25.42 5.04 10.95
CA ASP A 68 -26.43 5.41 11.96
C ASP A 68 -25.74 5.80 13.28
N LYS A 69 -24.73 5.03 13.72
CA LYS A 69 -23.96 5.33 14.94
C LYS A 69 -23.12 6.61 14.81
N LEU A 70 -22.46 6.83 13.67
CA LEU A 70 -21.70 8.07 13.46
C LEU A 70 -22.58 9.32 13.59
N GLN A 71 -23.83 9.26 13.14
CA GLN A 71 -24.78 10.36 13.30
C GLN A 71 -25.24 10.52 14.76
N GLU A 72 -25.51 9.40 15.46
CA GLU A 72 -25.84 9.42 16.90
C GLU A 72 -24.73 10.09 17.73
N LEU A 73 -23.47 9.84 17.36
CA LEU A 73 -22.29 10.47 17.97
C LEU A 73 -22.05 11.91 17.49
N GLN A 74 -22.91 12.46 16.63
CA GLN A 74 -22.79 13.78 16.02
C GLN A 74 -21.48 14.01 15.24
N VAL A 75 -20.86 12.93 14.75
CA VAL A 75 -19.63 12.98 13.93
C VAL A 75 -19.96 13.29 12.47
N ILE A 76 -21.17 12.92 12.02
CA ILE A 76 -21.72 13.25 10.70
C ILE A 76 -23.10 13.88 10.85
N ASN A 77 -23.52 14.63 9.82
CA ASN A 77 -24.77 15.40 9.82
C ASN A 77 -25.87 14.85 8.90
N ASN A 78 -25.58 13.83 8.08
CA ASN A 78 -26.53 13.30 7.10
C ASN A 78 -26.20 11.84 6.77
N LYS A 79 -26.69 10.92 7.60
CA LYS A 79 -26.44 9.49 7.46
C LYS A 79 -26.90 8.91 6.13
N GLU A 80 -28.01 9.39 5.56
CA GLU A 80 -28.53 8.90 4.28
C GLU A 80 -27.54 9.16 3.14
N ARG A 81 -26.99 10.38 3.09
CA ARG A 81 -25.95 10.77 2.12
C ARG A 81 -24.72 9.87 2.23
N TYR A 82 -24.18 9.71 3.44
CA TYR A 82 -22.95 8.97 3.65
C TYR A 82 -23.13 7.46 3.42
N TYR A 83 -24.27 6.92 3.83
CA TYR A 83 -24.63 5.54 3.54
C TYR A 83 -24.66 5.29 2.02
N ALA A 84 -25.35 6.15 1.26
CA ALA A 84 -25.42 6.02 -0.19
C ALA A 84 -24.03 6.07 -0.86
N GLN A 85 -23.14 6.96 -0.40
CA GLN A 85 -21.77 7.05 -0.92
C GLN A 85 -20.93 5.81 -0.62
N VAL A 86 -21.00 5.28 0.60
CA VAL A 86 -20.26 4.07 1.00
C VAL A 86 -20.79 2.86 0.24
N ILE A 87 -22.12 2.68 0.14
CA ILE A 87 -22.72 1.57 -0.60
C ILE A 87 -22.40 1.66 -2.09
N HIS A 88 -22.40 2.86 -2.68
CA HIS A 88 -21.98 3.03 -4.06
C HIS A 88 -20.54 2.54 -4.26
N ARG A 89 -19.59 2.93 -3.39
CA ARG A 89 -18.21 2.45 -3.44
C ARG A 89 -18.10 0.93 -3.25
N GLU A 90 -18.86 0.37 -2.31
CA GLU A 90 -18.91 -1.07 -2.04
C GLU A 90 -19.45 -1.88 -3.24
N SER A 91 -20.38 -1.30 -4.01
CA SER A 91 -20.96 -1.96 -5.18
C SER A 91 -19.99 -2.07 -6.36
N LEU A 92 -18.97 -1.22 -6.43
CA LEU A 92 -17.94 -1.27 -7.47
C LEU A 92 -16.98 -2.43 -7.25
N GLU A 93 -16.59 -2.65 -5.99
CA GLU A 93 -15.68 -3.72 -5.60
C GLU A 93 -15.83 -3.96 -4.09
N ASN A 94 -15.88 -5.24 -3.71
CA ASN A 94 -16.02 -5.67 -2.34
C ASN A 94 -14.84 -5.21 -1.47
N THR A 95 -15.12 -4.79 -0.23
CA THR A 95 -14.08 -4.31 0.71
C THR A 95 -13.72 -5.31 1.81
N GLY A 96 -14.15 -6.57 1.70
CA GLY A 96 -13.70 -7.67 2.53
C GLY A 96 -12.29 -8.10 2.14
N ILE A 97 -11.29 -7.67 2.90
CA ILE A 97 -9.86 -7.89 2.59
C ILE A 97 -9.30 -9.21 3.15
N GLY A 98 -10.17 -10.04 3.73
CA GLY A 98 -9.83 -11.33 4.30
C GLY A 98 -9.39 -11.27 5.76
N ASN A 99 -9.05 -12.43 6.33
CA ASN A 99 -8.75 -12.60 7.76
C ASN A 99 -9.87 -12.09 8.69
N GLY A 100 -11.12 -12.17 8.25
CA GLY A 100 -12.28 -11.73 9.03
C GLY A 100 -12.44 -10.21 9.16
N PHE A 101 -11.81 -9.42 8.27
CA PHE A 101 -11.80 -7.96 8.33
C PHE A 101 -12.27 -7.31 7.01
N ALA A 102 -13.12 -6.28 7.13
CA ALA A 102 -13.60 -5.47 6.01
C ALA A 102 -13.38 -3.97 6.25
N ILE A 103 -13.24 -3.22 5.15
CA ILE A 103 -12.86 -1.79 5.16
C ILE A 103 -13.76 -0.92 4.26
N PRO A 104 -15.09 -0.93 4.44
CA PRO A 104 -16.00 -0.09 3.66
C PRO A 104 -15.63 1.38 3.82
N HIS A 105 -15.57 2.14 2.72
CA HIS A 105 -15.12 3.53 2.78
C HIS A 105 -15.77 4.41 1.73
N ALA A 106 -15.76 5.72 1.98
CA ALA A 106 -16.13 6.73 0.99
C ALA A 106 -15.11 7.87 0.98
N ARG A 107 -14.58 8.18 -0.21
CA ARG A 107 -13.83 9.40 -0.46
C ARG A 107 -14.80 10.47 -0.95
N THR A 108 -14.91 11.59 -0.25
CA THR A 108 -15.92 12.61 -0.54
C THR A 108 -15.53 13.98 0.02
N GLU A 109 -15.75 15.04 -0.76
CA GLU A 109 -15.55 16.45 -0.34
C GLU A 109 -16.67 16.96 0.56
N SER A 110 -17.62 16.11 0.93
CA SER A 110 -18.72 16.46 1.82
C SER A 110 -18.37 16.47 3.30
N VAL A 111 -17.18 15.98 3.64
CA VAL A 111 -16.58 16.08 4.97
C VAL A 111 -15.27 16.85 4.84
N SER A 112 -14.93 17.67 5.84
CA SER A 112 -13.62 18.33 5.91
C SER A 112 -12.60 17.55 6.74
N GLU A 113 -13.06 16.54 7.49
CA GLU A 113 -12.26 15.80 8.45
C GLU A 113 -12.27 14.29 8.16
N PHE A 114 -11.27 13.59 8.71
CA PHE A 114 -11.18 12.14 8.63
C PHE A 114 -12.10 11.50 9.68
N ILE A 115 -13.05 10.68 9.23
CA ILE A 115 -14.03 10.02 10.08
C ILE A 115 -13.84 8.52 9.97
N SER A 116 -13.84 7.79 11.09
CA SER A 116 -13.86 6.33 11.08
C SER A 116 -14.63 5.73 12.24
N ILE A 117 -15.12 4.50 12.09
CA ILE A 117 -15.81 3.76 13.13
C ILE A 117 -15.50 2.27 12.99
N PHE A 118 -15.25 1.61 14.12
CA PHE A 118 -14.86 0.21 14.17
C PHE A 118 -15.99 -0.65 14.79
N GLY A 119 -16.54 -1.53 13.97
CA GLY A 119 -17.62 -2.44 14.32
C GLY A 119 -17.12 -3.86 14.61
N VAL A 120 -17.70 -4.47 15.63
CA VAL A 120 -17.46 -5.86 16.02
C VAL A 120 -18.78 -6.63 15.92
N LEU A 121 -18.86 -7.55 14.98
CA LEU A 121 -20.05 -8.37 14.77
C LEU A 121 -20.17 -9.43 15.86
N ALA A 122 -21.40 -9.63 16.36
CA ALA A 122 -21.69 -10.68 17.34
C ALA A 122 -21.43 -12.08 16.76
N GLN A 123 -21.69 -12.26 15.47
CA GLN A 123 -21.40 -13.47 14.70
C GLN A 123 -20.77 -13.05 13.36
N PRO A 124 -19.73 -13.77 12.88
CA PRO A 124 -19.17 -13.50 11.57
C PRO A 124 -20.22 -13.62 10.46
N ILE A 125 -20.22 -12.72 9.49
CA ILE A 125 -21.19 -12.70 8.38
C ILE A 125 -20.52 -13.01 7.06
N ASP A 126 -21.28 -13.55 6.11
CA ASP A 126 -20.83 -13.60 4.72
C ASP A 126 -20.74 -12.17 4.16
N TYR A 127 -19.50 -11.75 3.88
CA TYR A 127 -19.20 -10.45 3.31
C TYR A 127 -18.75 -10.57 1.86
N GLN A 128 -18.58 -11.80 1.32
CA GLN A 128 -17.93 -12.09 0.03
C GLN A 128 -16.47 -11.55 -0.01
N SER A 129 -15.70 -11.87 1.02
CA SER A 129 -14.29 -11.48 1.17
C SER A 129 -13.41 -12.12 0.09
N ILE A 130 -12.25 -11.51 -0.18
CA ILE A 130 -11.25 -12.03 -1.14
C ILE A 130 -10.72 -13.43 -0.82
N ASP A 131 -10.78 -13.86 0.44
CA ASP A 131 -10.34 -15.18 0.90
C ASP A 131 -11.52 -16.15 1.17
N ASP A 132 -12.72 -15.80 0.72
CA ASP A 132 -13.98 -16.53 0.91
C ASP A 132 -14.35 -16.82 2.38
N LYS A 133 -13.73 -16.09 3.33
CA LYS A 133 -14.04 -16.22 4.77
C LYS A 133 -15.01 -15.15 5.25
N PRO A 134 -15.83 -15.47 6.26
CA PRO A 134 -16.76 -14.52 6.85
C PRO A 134 -16.02 -13.40 7.60
N VAL A 135 -16.64 -12.22 7.66
CA VAL A 135 -16.12 -11.03 8.33
C VAL A 135 -16.70 -10.91 9.73
N GLN A 136 -15.85 -10.62 10.70
CA GLN A 136 -16.24 -10.32 12.09
C GLN A 136 -15.98 -8.86 12.46
N TYR A 137 -15.04 -8.21 11.80
CA TYR A 137 -14.58 -6.86 12.13
C TYR A 137 -14.73 -5.95 10.92
N VAL A 138 -15.27 -4.75 11.13
CA VAL A 138 -15.54 -3.81 10.05
C VAL A 138 -15.02 -2.44 10.45
N LEU A 139 -14.13 -1.87 9.65
CA LEU A 139 -13.68 -0.49 9.82
C LEU A 139 -14.28 0.37 8.71
N LEU A 140 -15.26 1.21 9.05
CA LEU A 140 -15.83 2.15 8.10
C LEU A 140 -15.05 3.48 8.16
N SER A 141 -14.69 4.04 7.00
CA SER A 141 -13.99 5.35 6.92
C SER A 141 -14.62 6.30 5.90
N ILE A 142 -14.77 7.58 6.25
CA ILE A 142 -15.24 8.65 5.37
C ILE A 142 -14.25 9.80 5.44
N PHE A 143 -13.72 10.27 4.31
CA PHE A 143 -12.65 11.26 4.31
C PHE A 143 -12.57 12.06 2.99
N PRO A 144 -12.05 13.29 3.02
CA PRO A 144 -11.81 14.08 1.82
C PRO A 144 -10.58 13.59 1.06
N THR A 145 -10.44 13.98 -0.21
CA THR A 145 -9.38 13.46 -1.09
C THR A 145 -7.98 13.68 -0.53
N GLU A 146 -7.73 14.83 0.11
CA GLU A 146 -6.44 15.23 0.68
C GLU A 146 -6.00 14.31 1.83
N MET A 147 -6.95 13.63 2.49
CA MET A 147 -6.67 12.73 3.60
C MET A 147 -6.48 11.26 3.18
N SER A 148 -6.36 10.99 1.88
CA SER A 148 -6.10 9.63 1.35
C SER A 148 -4.85 8.99 1.96
N THR A 149 -3.79 9.76 2.21
CA THR A 149 -2.58 9.25 2.87
C THR A 149 -2.89 8.80 4.31
N LYS A 150 -3.67 9.59 5.05
CA LYS A 150 -4.09 9.27 6.42
C LYS A 150 -4.94 8.00 6.45
N TYR A 151 -5.90 7.86 5.54
CA TYR A 151 -6.68 6.63 5.36
C TYR A 151 -5.78 5.41 5.23
N LEU A 152 -4.80 5.51 4.34
CA LEU A 152 -3.95 4.39 4.01
C LEU A 152 -3.09 3.99 5.23
N TYR A 153 -2.66 4.95 6.06
CA TYR A 153 -1.91 4.64 7.28
C TYR A 153 -2.72 3.82 8.27
N LEU A 154 -4.01 4.14 8.37
CA LEU A 154 -4.94 3.37 9.18
C LEU A 154 -5.10 1.94 8.64
N ILE A 155 -5.30 1.79 7.33
CA ILE A 155 -5.46 0.48 6.70
C ILE A 155 -4.20 -0.38 6.85
N GLY A 156 -3.02 0.18 6.61
CA GLY A 156 -1.74 -0.53 6.79
C GLY A 156 -1.54 -1.02 8.23
N MET A 157 -1.89 -0.18 9.21
CA MET A 157 -1.87 -0.54 10.63
C MET A 157 -2.83 -1.69 10.93
N MET A 158 -4.10 -1.56 10.52
CA MET A 158 -5.14 -2.56 10.78
C MET A 158 -4.83 -3.89 10.08
N ALA A 159 -4.46 -3.84 8.80
CA ALA A 159 -4.08 -5.03 8.04
C ALA A 159 -2.94 -5.80 8.74
N ARG A 160 -1.92 -5.12 9.27
CA ARG A 160 -0.82 -5.76 10.02
C ARG A 160 -1.30 -6.44 11.31
N ILE A 161 -2.30 -5.86 11.98
CA ILE A 161 -2.89 -6.43 13.18
C ILE A 161 -3.66 -7.71 12.84
N PHE A 162 -4.61 -7.64 11.91
CA PHE A 162 -5.50 -8.76 11.56
C PHE A 162 -4.81 -9.95 10.92
N SER A 163 -3.65 -9.71 10.33
CA SER A 163 -2.89 -10.73 9.63
C SER A 163 -1.81 -11.41 10.48
N ASN A 164 -1.53 -10.88 11.66
CA ASN A 164 -0.72 -11.54 12.67
C ASN A 164 -1.60 -12.45 13.52
N LYS A 165 -1.35 -13.77 13.46
CA LYS A 165 -2.17 -14.78 14.15
C LYS A 165 -2.27 -14.57 15.66
N GLU A 166 -1.19 -14.18 16.33
CA GLU A 166 -1.18 -13.98 17.78
C GLU A 166 -1.98 -12.72 18.17
N LYS A 167 -1.80 -11.61 17.43
CA LYS A 167 -2.59 -10.40 17.65
C LYS A 167 -4.07 -10.62 17.35
N LYS A 168 -4.37 -11.35 16.28
CA LYS A 168 -5.75 -11.69 15.92
C LYS A 168 -6.42 -12.52 17.01
N LYS A 169 -5.76 -13.54 17.57
CA LYS A 169 -6.29 -14.30 18.72
C LYS A 169 -6.64 -13.42 19.92
N MET A 170 -5.81 -12.40 20.21
CA MET A 170 -6.08 -11.46 21.30
C MET A 170 -7.35 -10.62 21.04
N ILE A 171 -7.61 -10.27 19.78
CA ILE A 171 -8.80 -9.51 19.36
C ILE A 171 -10.03 -10.42 19.32
N ASP A 172 -9.90 -11.63 18.78
CA ASP A 172 -10.96 -12.65 18.69
C ASP A 172 -11.47 -13.05 20.08
N GLY A 173 -10.58 -13.12 21.07
CA GLY A 173 -10.91 -13.45 22.45
C GLY A 173 -11.49 -12.32 23.29
N GLU A 174 -11.58 -11.08 22.77
CA GLU A 174 -11.96 -9.91 23.56
C GLU A 174 -13.23 -9.22 23.02
N PRO A 175 -14.40 -9.48 23.62
CA PRO A 175 -15.65 -8.89 23.15
C PRO A 175 -15.89 -7.47 23.67
N SER A 176 -15.06 -6.91 24.54
CA SER A 176 -15.29 -5.56 25.10
C SER A 176 -14.74 -4.46 24.18
N PRO A 177 -15.58 -3.53 23.67
CA PRO A 177 -15.13 -2.36 22.91
C PRO A 177 -14.02 -1.57 23.63
N ALA A 178 -14.13 -1.46 24.95
CA ALA A 178 -13.17 -0.72 25.75
C ALA A 178 -11.78 -1.37 25.75
N LYS A 179 -11.71 -2.69 25.85
CA LYS A 179 -10.44 -3.42 25.85
C LYS A 179 -9.88 -3.56 24.43
N LEU A 180 -10.75 -3.74 23.42
CA LEU A 180 -10.34 -3.68 22.01
C LEU A 180 -9.69 -2.34 21.68
N TYR A 181 -10.25 -1.22 22.14
CA TYR A 181 -9.62 0.08 22.00
C TYR A 181 -8.21 0.11 22.60
N THR A 182 -8.03 -0.42 23.81
CA THR A 182 -6.71 -0.51 24.46
C THR A 182 -5.71 -1.35 23.67
N ILE A 183 -6.15 -2.50 23.13
CA ILE A 183 -5.31 -3.36 22.29
C ILE A 183 -4.93 -2.63 21.00
N LEU A 184 -5.91 -2.08 20.27
CA LEU A 184 -5.67 -1.34 19.04
C LEU A 184 -4.75 -0.14 19.27
N LYS A 185 -4.92 0.60 20.37
CA LYS A 185 -4.06 1.75 20.71
C LYS A 185 -2.61 1.32 20.93
N LYS A 186 -2.39 0.22 21.67
CA LYS A 186 -1.06 -0.35 21.88
C LYS A 186 -0.43 -0.79 20.56
N GLU A 187 -1.21 -1.47 19.72
CA GLU A 187 -0.75 -1.97 18.43
C GLU A 187 -0.47 -0.87 17.40
N ALA A 188 -1.26 0.22 17.44
CA ALA A 188 -1.05 1.44 16.66
C ALA A 188 0.30 2.07 17.00
N LYS A 189 0.56 2.29 18.29
CA LYS A 189 1.84 2.82 18.76
C LYS A 189 3.02 1.97 18.29
N SER A 190 2.94 0.65 18.50
CA SER A 190 3.97 -0.29 18.01
C SER A 190 4.12 -0.26 16.49
N TYR A 191 3.04 -0.03 15.73
CA TYR A 191 3.10 0.08 14.27
C TYR A 191 3.86 1.30 13.83
N TYR A 192 3.43 2.47 14.29
CA TYR A 192 3.98 3.74 13.90
C TYR A 192 5.43 3.91 14.37
N GLU A 193 5.77 3.43 15.57
CA GLU A 193 7.16 3.30 16.02
C GLU A 193 7.96 2.42 15.06
N SER A 194 7.47 1.20 14.76
CA SER A 194 8.21 0.26 13.92
C SER A 194 8.41 0.72 12.48
N ILE A 195 7.48 1.46 11.87
CA ILE A 195 7.66 1.98 10.51
C ILE A 195 8.54 3.25 10.53
N SER A 196 8.50 4.05 11.62
CA SER A 196 9.42 5.18 11.79
C SER A 196 10.87 4.75 12.05
N GLU A 197 11.08 3.57 12.67
CA GLU A 197 12.39 2.97 12.95
C GLU A 197 12.88 2.09 11.80
N LYS A 198 11.97 1.37 11.11
CA LYS A 198 12.30 0.70 9.86
C LYS A 198 12.69 1.71 8.80
N GLU A 199 12.12 2.91 8.70
CA GLU A 199 12.70 3.93 7.82
C GLU A 199 14.14 4.39 8.19
N LYS A 200 14.66 4.06 9.39
CA LYS A 200 16.08 4.26 9.75
C LYS A 200 16.97 3.07 9.41
N SER A 201 16.42 1.86 9.26
CA SER A 201 17.17 0.59 9.12
C SER A 201 16.85 -0.20 7.85
N SER A 202 15.71 0.07 7.23
CA SER A 202 15.35 -0.16 5.84
C SER A 202 15.46 1.16 5.08
N VAL A 203 16.70 1.53 4.75
CA VAL A 203 17.00 2.03 3.41
C VAL A 203 16.71 0.87 2.44
N GLY A 204 15.43 0.54 2.30
CA GLY A 204 14.88 -0.41 1.34
C GLY A 204 14.23 0.37 0.22
N LYS A 205 15.02 1.27 -0.38
CA LYS A 205 14.68 2.13 -1.53
C LYS A 205 13.71 1.43 -2.49
N VAL A 206 12.47 1.91 -2.63
CA VAL A 206 12.02 2.16 -4.01
C VAL A 206 12.84 3.37 -4.38
N GLU A 207 13.95 3.15 -5.10
CA GLU A 207 14.80 4.27 -5.46
C GLU A 207 13.97 5.21 -6.31
N ASN A 208 13.73 6.40 -5.77
CA ASN A 208 13.37 7.51 -6.60
C ASN A 208 14.55 7.76 -7.55
N LEU A 209 14.47 7.17 -8.75
CA LEU A 209 15.43 7.37 -9.82
C LEU A 209 15.23 8.73 -10.50
N SER A 210 14.36 9.61 -9.96
CA SER A 210 14.26 10.99 -10.41
C SER A 210 15.63 11.66 -10.35
N GLY A 211 16.03 12.28 -11.47
CA GLY A 211 17.32 12.95 -11.60
C GLY A 211 18.51 12.00 -11.74
N VAL A 212 18.30 10.68 -11.81
CA VAL A 212 19.36 9.77 -12.27
C VAL A 212 19.53 9.98 -13.79
N PRO A 213 20.75 10.23 -14.27
CA PRO A 213 21.01 10.41 -15.70
C PRO A 213 20.56 9.21 -16.52
N SER A 214 20.07 9.45 -17.74
CA SER A 214 19.74 8.36 -18.67
C SER A 214 20.96 7.51 -19.05
N SER A 215 22.18 8.05 -18.93
CA SER A 215 23.44 7.32 -19.18
C SER A 215 23.62 6.11 -18.25
N ASP A 216 23.05 6.15 -17.04
CA ASP A 216 23.09 5.01 -16.13
C ASP A 216 22.30 3.83 -16.67
N LEU A 217 21.24 4.06 -17.44
CA LEU A 217 20.48 2.97 -18.06
C LEU A 217 21.37 2.17 -19.03
N ASP A 218 22.18 2.85 -19.83
CA ASP A 218 23.13 2.22 -20.75
C ASP A 218 24.21 1.43 -19.99
N LEU A 219 24.73 2.00 -18.89
CA LEU A 219 25.71 1.33 -18.03
C LEU A 219 25.11 0.10 -17.34
N LEU A 220 23.85 0.17 -16.90
CA LEU A 220 23.13 -0.95 -16.31
C LEU A 220 22.84 -2.07 -17.31
N ILE A 221 22.48 -1.74 -18.56
CA ILE A 221 22.29 -2.73 -19.62
C ILE A 221 23.62 -3.45 -19.91
N ARG A 222 24.73 -2.70 -19.99
CA ARG A 222 26.08 -3.29 -20.15
C ARG A 222 26.44 -4.17 -18.96
N LEU A 223 26.14 -3.74 -17.74
CA LEU A 223 26.39 -4.49 -16.52
C LEU A 223 25.63 -5.82 -16.51
N ASP A 224 24.37 -5.80 -16.95
CA ASP A 224 23.55 -7.00 -17.06
C ASP A 224 24.04 -7.98 -18.11
N SER A 225 24.56 -7.49 -19.25
CA SER A 225 25.24 -8.34 -20.22
C SER A 225 26.47 -9.05 -19.64
N LEU A 226 27.29 -8.34 -18.85
CA LEU A 226 28.44 -8.95 -18.17
C LEU A 226 28.01 -9.98 -17.11
N TYR A 227 26.95 -9.69 -16.36
CA TYR A 227 26.40 -10.61 -15.38
C TYR A 227 25.83 -11.88 -16.01
N ARG A 228 25.20 -11.80 -17.20
CA ARG A 228 24.75 -13.00 -17.92
C ARG A 228 25.92 -13.89 -18.34
N GLN A 229 27.00 -13.31 -18.87
CA GLN A 229 28.22 -14.06 -19.18
C GLN A 229 28.81 -14.73 -17.93
N TYR A 230 28.76 -14.04 -16.79
CA TYR A 230 29.20 -14.59 -15.50
C TYR A 230 28.31 -15.77 -15.06
N ASP A 231 26.99 -15.63 -15.13
CA ASP A 231 26.03 -16.69 -14.76
C ASP A 231 26.12 -17.91 -15.69
N GLU A 232 26.48 -17.71 -16.97
CA GLU A 232 26.73 -18.76 -17.96
C GLU A 232 28.05 -19.52 -17.72
N GLY A 233 28.79 -19.20 -16.65
CA GLY A 233 29.98 -19.94 -16.21
C GLY A 233 31.31 -19.36 -16.69
N ASN A 234 31.32 -18.20 -17.37
CA ASN A 234 32.53 -17.53 -17.83
C ASN A 234 33.22 -16.73 -16.70
N ASN A 235 33.58 -17.39 -15.61
CA ASN A 235 34.05 -16.77 -14.36
C ASN A 235 35.53 -16.35 -14.38
N SER A 236 35.92 -15.56 -15.39
CA SER A 236 37.31 -15.07 -15.50
C SER A 236 37.59 -13.88 -14.57
N VAL A 237 38.84 -13.77 -14.10
CA VAL A 237 39.32 -12.60 -13.33
C VAL A 237 39.14 -11.30 -14.12
N SER A 238 39.29 -11.35 -15.44
CA SER A 238 39.06 -10.22 -16.35
C SER A 238 37.60 -9.77 -16.35
N LEU A 239 36.64 -10.71 -16.36
CA LEU A 239 35.21 -10.40 -16.33
C LEU A 239 34.80 -9.75 -14.99
N ASN A 240 35.25 -10.31 -13.86
CA ASN A 240 34.99 -9.72 -12.54
C ASN A 240 35.53 -8.29 -12.41
N LYS A 241 36.75 -8.04 -12.93
CA LYS A 241 37.32 -6.68 -12.96
C LYS A 241 36.46 -5.72 -13.79
N LYS A 242 35.93 -6.17 -14.94
CA LYS A 242 35.03 -5.36 -15.77
C LYS A 242 33.73 -5.03 -15.03
N ILE A 243 33.10 -6.00 -14.38
CA ILE A 243 31.89 -5.81 -13.56
C ILE A 243 32.15 -4.76 -12.47
N GLU A 244 33.20 -4.95 -11.66
CA GLU A 244 33.52 -4.02 -10.58
C GLU A 244 33.91 -2.62 -11.07
N SER A 245 34.58 -2.51 -12.21
CA SER A 245 34.88 -1.21 -12.81
C SER A 245 33.61 -0.48 -13.28
N LEU A 246 32.64 -1.21 -13.83
CA LEU A 246 31.41 -0.65 -14.37
C LEU A 246 30.47 -0.21 -13.25
N LYS A 247 30.38 -0.99 -12.16
CA LYS A 247 29.61 -0.63 -10.97
C LYS A 247 30.01 0.73 -10.38
N LYS A 248 31.31 1.06 -10.41
CA LYS A 248 31.83 2.35 -9.92
C LYS A 248 31.40 3.56 -10.74
N LEU A 249 30.92 3.36 -11.96
CA LEU A 249 30.47 4.42 -12.87
C LEU A 249 28.96 4.70 -12.79
N ILE A 250 28.21 3.88 -12.06
CA ILE A 250 26.75 3.91 -12.00
C ILE A 250 26.33 4.61 -10.69
N ASP A 251 25.31 5.47 -10.74
CA ASP A 251 24.73 6.07 -9.53
C ASP A 251 24.32 4.95 -8.56
N ASN A 252 24.75 5.05 -7.30
CA ASN A 252 24.45 4.05 -6.27
C ASN A 252 22.95 3.75 -6.15
N ARG A 253 22.07 4.70 -6.50
CA ARG A 253 20.62 4.52 -6.59
C ARG A 253 20.22 3.56 -7.71
N SER A 254 20.69 3.77 -8.92
CA SER A 254 20.30 2.91 -10.05
C SER A 254 20.92 1.52 -9.93
N LEU A 255 22.16 1.44 -9.42
CA LEU A 255 22.88 0.18 -9.18
C LEU A 255 22.20 -0.69 -8.13
N THR A 256 21.85 -0.13 -6.97
CA THR A 256 21.21 -0.91 -5.88
C THR A 256 19.83 -1.40 -6.32
N TYR A 257 19.05 -0.57 -7.04
CA TYR A 257 17.76 -0.98 -7.60
C TYR A 257 17.91 -2.19 -8.53
N TYR A 258 18.89 -2.10 -9.43
CA TYR A 258 19.21 -3.13 -10.40
C TYR A 258 19.61 -4.45 -9.74
N GLU A 259 20.54 -4.44 -8.79
CA GLU A 259 21.00 -5.66 -8.11
C GLU A 259 19.84 -6.38 -7.40
N ARG A 260 18.93 -5.61 -6.80
CA ARG A 260 17.71 -6.16 -6.19
C ARG A 260 16.78 -6.76 -7.24
N MET A 261 16.56 -6.08 -8.36
CA MET A 261 15.68 -6.55 -9.44
C MET A 261 16.21 -7.83 -10.08
N ARG A 262 17.52 -7.93 -10.31
CA ARG A 262 18.18 -9.13 -10.83
C ARG A 262 18.02 -10.34 -9.91
N LYS A 263 18.07 -10.15 -8.58
CA LYS A 263 17.81 -11.24 -7.61
C LYS A 263 16.35 -11.72 -7.64
N LYS A 264 15.40 -10.83 -7.95
CA LYS A 264 13.96 -11.11 -7.89
C LYS A 264 13.39 -11.65 -9.19
N ARG A 265 14.01 -11.37 -10.34
CA ARG A 265 13.46 -11.67 -11.68
C ARG A 265 14.55 -12.14 -12.64
N ASN A 266 14.19 -13.00 -13.59
CA ASN A 266 15.10 -13.44 -14.66
C ASN A 266 15.55 -12.31 -15.60
N SER A 267 14.80 -11.19 -15.69
CA SER A 267 15.22 -9.99 -16.42
C SER A 267 14.79 -8.71 -15.68
N PRO A 268 15.74 -7.83 -15.34
CA PRO A 268 15.46 -6.54 -14.72
C PRO A 268 14.95 -5.48 -15.74
N PHE A 269 15.08 -5.73 -17.04
CA PHE A 269 14.67 -4.82 -18.11
C PHE A 269 13.44 -5.32 -18.88
N SER A 270 12.70 -4.39 -19.47
CA SER A 270 11.57 -4.63 -20.37
C SER A 270 11.58 -3.63 -21.50
N ILE A 271 11.24 -4.10 -22.71
CA ILE A 271 10.98 -3.22 -23.84
C ILE A 271 9.57 -2.63 -23.71
N VAL A 272 9.39 -1.41 -24.19
CA VAL A 272 8.08 -0.80 -24.39
C VAL A 272 7.64 -1.01 -25.84
N GLU A 273 6.52 -1.69 -26.04
CA GLU A 273 5.97 -1.98 -27.37
C GLU A 273 4.48 -1.66 -27.38
N LYS A 274 4.00 -0.90 -28.38
CA LYS A 274 2.60 -0.47 -28.49
C LYS A 274 2.06 0.10 -27.17
N ASN A 275 2.81 1.03 -26.59
CA ASN A 275 2.53 1.64 -25.28
C ASN A 275 2.41 0.65 -24.12
N SER A 276 2.91 -0.57 -24.25
CA SER A 276 2.78 -1.61 -23.22
C SER A 276 4.14 -2.13 -22.79
N CYS A 277 4.25 -2.51 -21.51
CA CYS A 277 5.46 -3.14 -20.99
C CYS A 277 5.50 -4.62 -21.43
N THR A 278 6.46 -5.02 -22.25
CA THR A 278 6.56 -6.42 -22.74
C THR A 278 6.79 -7.44 -21.63
N GLY A 279 7.25 -7.02 -20.45
CA GLY A 279 7.48 -7.91 -19.31
C GLY A 279 6.26 -8.20 -18.44
N CYS A 280 5.22 -7.34 -18.44
CA CYS A 280 4.00 -7.57 -17.65
C CYS A 280 2.70 -7.33 -18.42
N HIS A 281 2.81 -6.94 -19.68
CA HIS A 281 1.71 -6.70 -20.62
C HIS A 281 0.71 -5.63 -20.20
N MET A 282 1.07 -4.81 -19.21
CA MET A 282 0.27 -3.67 -18.80
C MET A 282 0.56 -2.47 -19.69
N GLU A 283 -0.52 -1.76 -20.03
CA GLU A 283 -0.45 -0.49 -20.75
C GLU A 283 0.21 0.59 -19.89
N ILE A 284 1.04 1.41 -20.52
CA ILE A 284 1.77 2.52 -19.93
C ILE A 284 1.04 3.79 -20.38
N PRO A 285 0.60 4.65 -19.44
CA PRO A 285 -0.16 5.84 -19.81
C PRO A 285 0.62 6.75 -20.77
N PRO A 286 -0.03 7.39 -21.77
CA PRO A 286 0.64 8.16 -22.82
C PRO A 286 1.61 9.23 -22.31
N ILE A 287 1.30 9.89 -21.19
CA ILE A 287 2.18 10.90 -20.60
C ILE A 287 3.52 10.32 -20.12
N TYR A 288 3.55 9.07 -19.66
CA TYR A 288 4.78 8.37 -19.28
C TYR A 288 5.55 7.90 -20.51
N ILE A 289 4.86 7.53 -21.59
CA ILE A 289 5.51 7.18 -22.87
C ILE A 289 6.31 8.37 -23.42
N GLU A 290 5.75 9.57 -23.39
CA GLU A 290 6.46 10.78 -23.83
C GLU A 290 7.70 11.05 -22.96
N GLN A 291 7.62 10.88 -21.65
CA GLN A 291 8.79 11.02 -20.76
C GLN A 291 9.91 10.01 -21.08
N ILE A 292 9.54 8.77 -21.42
CA ILE A 292 10.48 7.72 -21.82
C ILE A 292 11.16 8.11 -23.14
N LYS A 293 10.40 8.60 -24.13
CA LYS A 293 10.92 9.04 -25.43
C LYS A 293 11.89 10.22 -25.30
N GLU A 294 11.57 11.18 -24.42
CA GLU A 294 12.41 12.34 -24.15
C GLU A 294 13.72 11.99 -23.39
N ARG A 295 13.90 10.71 -22.99
CA ARG A 295 15.05 10.21 -22.22
C ARG A 295 15.35 11.06 -20.97
N LYS A 296 14.30 11.58 -20.32
CA LYS A 296 14.42 12.37 -19.08
C LYS A 296 14.69 11.44 -17.89
N GLY A 297 15.89 10.87 -17.87
CA GLY A 297 16.36 9.94 -16.84
C GLY A 297 15.89 8.50 -17.04
N ILE A 298 16.07 7.68 -16.01
CA ILE A 298 15.67 6.27 -16.03
C ILE A 298 14.17 6.14 -15.81
N SER A 299 13.50 5.37 -16.67
CA SER A 299 12.08 5.06 -16.53
C SER A 299 11.84 3.64 -16.03
N LEU A 300 10.86 3.47 -15.14
CA LEU A 300 10.48 2.19 -14.56
C LEU A 300 9.02 1.86 -14.89
N CYS A 301 8.72 0.57 -15.07
CA CYS A 301 7.34 0.10 -15.19
C CYS A 301 6.63 0.28 -13.85
N THR A 302 5.55 1.06 -13.84
CA THR A 302 4.73 1.28 -12.65
C THR A 302 4.12 -0.02 -12.13
N HIS A 303 3.88 -1.03 -12.98
CA HIS A 303 3.31 -2.31 -12.57
C HIS A 303 4.36 -3.28 -12.05
N CYS A 304 5.36 -3.63 -12.86
CA CYS A 304 6.31 -4.68 -12.52
C CYS A 304 7.66 -4.19 -11.99
N GLY A 305 7.94 -2.89 -12.05
CA GLY A 305 9.17 -2.28 -11.57
C GLY A 305 10.39 -2.50 -12.46
N ARG A 306 10.27 -3.15 -13.64
CA ARG A 306 11.39 -3.30 -14.57
C ARG A 306 11.81 -1.96 -15.16
N PHE A 307 13.09 -1.83 -15.47
CA PHE A 307 13.61 -0.72 -16.27
C PHE A 307 12.98 -0.78 -17.66
N LEU A 308 12.38 0.33 -18.10
CA LEU A 308 11.76 0.44 -19.41
C LEU A 308 12.80 0.90 -20.42
N ILE A 309 12.90 0.15 -21.51
CA ILE A 309 13.73 0.45 -22.67
C ILE A 309 12.79 0.74 -23.83
N LEU A 310 12.97 1.91 -24.46
CA LEU A 310 12.36 2.18 -25.75
C LEU A 310 13.35 1.74 -26.83
N LEU A 311 12.91 0.88 -27.75
CA LEU A 311 13.64 0.59 -28.98
C LEU A 311 13.25 1.59 -30.07
#